data_AF-A0A7Z1R428-F1
#
_entry.id   AF-A0A7Z1R428-F1
#
_cell.length_a   1.000
_cell.length_b   1.000
_cell.length_c   1.000
_cell.angle_alpha   90.00
_cell.angle_beta   90.00
_cell.angle_gamma   90.00
#
_symmetry.space_group_name_H-M   'P 1'
#
loop_
_entity.id
_entity.type
_entity.pdbx_description
1 polymer ?
#
loop_
_entity_poly.entity_id
_entity_poly.type
_entity_poly.pdbx_seq_one_letter_code
_entity_poly.pdbx_strand_id
1 'polypeptide(L)'
;MVEMSLTTIADAMGVPLHALEELLDGHSTEAIASRLRTGSQLVQEFIDGRTSTGVAAAIGAPPAFVQDLRERLGHDGAIGLLVGLCLSR
;
A
#
# COMPACT_ATOMS: atom_id res chain seq x y z
N MET A 1 -6.85 15.36 -22.27
CA MET A 1 -5.73 14.56 -21.74
C MET A 1 -5.76 14.78 -20.24
N VAL A 2 -6.14 13.79 -19.43
CA VAL A 2 -6.07 13.95 -17.97
C VAL A 2 -4.58 13.86 -17.63
N GLU A 3 -3.99 14.99 -17.25
CA GLU A 3 -2.67 14.99 -16.64
C GLU A 3 -2.85 14.37 -15.25
N MET A 4 -2.56 13.07 -15.11
CA MET A 4 -2.58 12.40 -13.81
C MET A 4 -1.34 12.83 -13.03
N SER A 5 -1.48 13.91 -12.27
CA SER A 5 -0.49 14.28 -11.27
C SER A 5 -0.60 13.34 -10.06
N LEU A 6 0.50 13.19 -9.31
CA LEU A 6 0.48 12.47 -8.03
C LEU A 6 -0.57 13.07 -7.07
N THR A 7 -0.86 14.36 -7.17
CA THR A 7 -1.93 15.01 -6.41
C THR A 7 -3.30 14.38 -6.71
N THR A 8 -3.64 14.18 -7.99
CA THR A 8 -4.91 13.54 -8.38
C THR A 8 -5.00 12.10 -7.87
N ILE A 9 -3.88 11.37 -7.85
CA ILE A 9 -3.85 10.00 -7.33
C ILE A 9 -4.00 9.99 -5.81
N ALA A 10 -3.30 10.88 -5.10
CA ALA A 10 -3.40 11.00 -3.64
C ALA A 10 -4.82 11.37 -3.21
N ASP A 11 -5.45 12.32 -3.91
CA ASP A 11 -6.85 12.70 -3.69
C ASP A 11 -7.79 11.51 -3.93
N ALA A 12 -7.60 10.74 -5.01
CA ALA A 12 -8.38 9.54 -5.30
C ALA A 12 -8.17 8.42 -4.27
N MET A 13 -6.96 8.32 -3.71
CA MET A 13 -6.66 7.42 -2.60
C MET A 13 -7.25 7.93 -1.27
N GLY A 14 -7.67 9.19 -1.18
CA GLY A 14 -8.13 9.81 0.06
C GLY A 14 -7.00 10.03 1.07
N VAL A 15 -5.78 10.27 0.61
CA VAL A 15 -4.60 10.50 1.47
C VAL A 15 -3.88 11.79 1.06
N PRO A 16 -3.11 12.42 1.96
CA PRO A 16 -2.29 13.57 1.59
C PRO A 16 -1.23 13.20 0.55
N LEU A 17 -0.85 14.15 -0.33
CA LEU A 17 0.19 13.95 -1.34
C LEU A 17 1.50 13.41 -0.75
N HIS A 18 1.98 14.00 0.35
CA HIS A 18 3.22 13.54 1.01
C HIS A 18 3.16 12.07 1.45
N ALA A 19 1.97 11.56 1.80
CA ALA A 19 1.81 10.16 2.20
C ALA A 19 1.92 9.21 1.00
N LEU A 20 1.51 9.65 -0.19
CA LEU A 20 1.74 8.92 -1.43
C LEU A 20 3.23 8.99 -1.84
N GLU A 21 3.87 10.15 -1.73
CA GLU A 21 5.30 10.31 -2.02
C GLU A 21 6.16 9.37 -1.15
N GLU A 22 5.94 9.37 0.17
CA GLU A 22 6.60 8.45 1.10
C GLU A 22 6.36 6.97 0.73
N LEU A 23 5.14 6.61 0.33
CA LEU A 23 4.82 5.25 -0.09
C LEU A 23 5.59 4.84 -1.35
N LEU A 24 5.72 5.76 -2.31
CA LEU A 24 6.49 5.53 -3.54
C LEU A 24 7.99 5.40 -3.26
N ASP A 25 8.48 6.04 -2.19
CA ASP A 25 9.84 5.90 -1.68
C ASP A 25 10.02 4.65 -0.78
N GLY A 26 8.96 3.85 -0.58
CA GLY A 26 9.01 2.60 0.19
C GLY A 26 8.77 2.75 1.70
N HIS A 27 8.14 3.85 2.11
CA HIS A 27 7.84 4.17 3.50
C HIS A 27 6.34 4.19 3.79
N SER A 28 5.93 3.42 4.79
CA SER A 28 4.55 3.51 5.29
C SER A 28 4.35 4.75 6.15
N THR A 29 3.19 5.39 5.98
CA THR A 29 2.70 6.46 6.87
C THR A 29 1.42 6.04 7.57
N GLU A 30 1.05 6.74 8.65
CA GLU A 30 -0.22 6.55 9.35
C GLU A 30 -1.44 6.81 8.44
N ALA A 31 -1.32 7.71 7.46
CA ALA A 31 -2.39 7.98 6.51
C ALA A 31 -2.67 6.77 5.60
N ILE A 32 -1.61 6.14 5.06
CA ILE A 32 -1.74 4.92 4.25
C ILE A 32 -2.30 3.77 5.09
N ALA A 33 -1.78 3.59 6.30
CA ALA A 33 -2.23 2.55 7.21
C ALA A 33 -3.72 2.71 7.58
N SER A 34 -4.14 3.93 7.91
CA SER A 34 -5.53 4.26 8.23
C SER A 34 -6.44 3.98 7.03
N ARG A 35 -6.01 4.35 5.82
CA ARG A 35 -6.76 4.10 4.58
C ARG A 35 -6.98 2.61 4.34
N LEU A 36 -5.97 1.79 4.61
CA LEU A 36 -6.03 0.33 4.53
C LEU A 36 -6.69 -0.32 5.76
N ARG A 37 -7.04 0.46 6.79
CA ARG A 37 -7.59 0.00 8.09
C ARG A 37 -6.67 -0.98 8.80
N THR A 38 -5.38 -0.66 8.82
CA THR A 38 -4.34 -1.46 9.48
C THR A 38 -3.31 -0.55 10.19
N GLY A 39 -2.24 -1.12 10.73
CA GLY A 39 -1.14 -0.38 11.36
C GLY A 39 0.02 -0.10 10.41
N SER A 40 0.66 1.06 10.54
CA SER A 40 1.79 1.50 9.70
C SER A 40 2.95 0.52 9.73
N GLN A 41 3.26 -0.06 10.89
CA GLN A 41 4.27 -1.11 11.01
C GLN A 41 3.94 -2.34 10.15
N LEU A 42 2.68 -2.75 10.09
CA LEU A 42 2.26 -3.92 9.30
C LEU A 42 2.35 -3.63 7.80
N VAL A 43 2.08 -2.39 7.38
CA VAL A 43 2.30 -1.97 5.98
C VAL A 43 3.80 -1.95 5.67
N GLN A 44 4.63 -1.42 6.57
CA GLN A 44 6.08 -1.40 6.40
C GLN A 44 6.65 -2.83 6.31
N GLU A 45 6.20 -3.75 7.16
CA GLU A 45 6.56 -5.17 7.09
C GLU A 45 6.31 -5.75 5.70
N PHE A 46 5.14 -5.46 5.11
CA PHE A 46 4.82 -5.89 3.75
C PHE A 46 5.75 -5.26 2.70
N ILE A 47 6.03 -3.96 2.80
CA ILE A 47 6.96 -3.26 1.90
C ILE A 47 8.36 -3.88 1.98
N ASP A 48 8.82 -4.22 3.18
CA ASP A 48 10.12 -4.86 3.45
C ASP A 48 10.16 -6.34 3.01
N GLY A 49 9.04 -6.90 2.53
CA GLY A 49 8.94 -8.28 2.07
C GLY A 49 8.70 -9.31 3.17
N ARG A 50 8.28 -8.86 4.36
CA ARG A 50 7.88 -9.71 5.49
C ARG A 50 6.38 -9.98 5.45
N THR A 51 5.99 -11.11 6.03
CA THR A 51 4.58 -11.48 6.15
C THR A 51 3.83 -10.44 6.99
N SER A 52 2.78 -9.84 6.42
CA SER A 52 1.94 -8.86 7.10
C SER A 52 0.50 -9.34 7.23
N THR A 53 0.06 -9.60 8.47
CA THR A 53 -1.33 -9.95 8.76
C THR A 53 -2.28 -8.79 8.48
N GLY A 54 -1.80 -7.56 8.64
CA GLY A 54 -2.55 -6.33 8.37
C GLY A 54 -2.89 -6.16 6.89
N VAL A 55 -1.89 -6.29 6.01
CA VAL A 55 -2.11 -6.23 4.57
C VAL A 55 -2.92 -7.43 4.09
N ALA A 56 -2.72 -8.62 4.67
CA ALA A 56 -3.53 -9.79 4.34
C ALA A 56 -5.02 -9.59 4.66
N ALA A 57 -5.34 -9.03 5.81
CA ALA A 57 -6.71 -8.63 6.15
C ALA A 57 -7.26 -7.56 5.20
N ALA A 58 -6.42 -6.59 4.79
CA ALA A 58 -6.83 -5.54 3.87
C ALA A 58 -7.17 -6.06 2.46
N ILE A 59 -6.48 -7.12 2.01
CA ILE A 59 -6.76 -7.84 0.75
C ILE A 59 -7.95 -8.80 0.91
N GLY A 60 -8.20 -9.30 2.13
CA GLY A 60 -9.19 -10.35 2.39
C GLY A 60 -8.70 -11.74 2.03
N ALA A 61 -7.39 -11.98 2.14
CA ALA A 61 -6.75 -13.25 1.77
C ALA A 61 -5.89 -13.81 2.92
N PRO A 62 -5.56 -15.12 2.91
CA PRO A 62 -4.68 -15.71 3.90
C PRO A 62 -3.26 -15.09 3.85
N PRO A 63 -2.57 -14.90 4.99
CA PRO A 63 -1.23 -14.31 5.02
C PRO A 63 -0.20 -15.03 4.14
N ALA A 64 -0.26 -16.36 4.06
CA ALA A 64 0.64 -17.15 3.23
C ALA A 64 0.50 -16.84 1.72
N PHE A 65 -0.74 -16.61 1.25
CA PHE A 65 -0.99 -16.22 -0.14
C PHE A 65 -0.44 -14.82 -0.43
N VAL A 66 -0.63 -13.89 0.52
CA VAL A 66 -0.17 -12.51 0.37
C VAL A 66 1.35 -12.41 0.43
N GLN A 67 2.01 -13.27 1.21
CA GLN A 67 3.46 -13.39 1.22
C GLN A 67 4.00 -13.94 -0.12
N ASP A 68 3.41 -15.02 -0.66
CA ASP A 68 3.80 -15.53 -1.99
C ASP A 68 3.60 -14.47 -3.09
N LEU A 69 2.47 -13.76 -3.05
CA LEU A 69 2.21 -12.65 -3.96
C LEU A 69 3.26 -11.55 -3.83
N ARG A 70 3.61 -11.16 -2.60
CA ARG A 70 4.64 -10.15 -2.32
C ARG A 70 6.00 -10.56 -2.88
N GLU A 71 6.39 -11.81 -2.71
CA GLU A 71 7.66 -12.34 -3.22
C GLU A 71 7.70 -12.31 -4.75
N ARG A 72 6.60 -12.68 -5.41
CA ARG A 72 6.48 -12.67 -6.87
C ARG A 72 6.45 -11.26 -7.47
N LEU A 73 5.85 -10.30 -6.77
CA LEU A 73 5.73 -8.90 -7.22
C LEU A 73 7.02 -8.09 -7.01
N GLY A 74 7.87 -8.48 -6.07
CA GLY A 74 9.00 -7.64 -5.66
C GLY A 74 8.56 -6.35 -4.97
N HIS A 75 9.51 -5.47 -4.68
CA HIS A 75 9.27 -4.25 -3.90
C HIS A 75 8.33 -3.26 -4.63
N ASP A 76 8.65 -2.89 -5.87
CA ASP A 76 7.85 -1.94 -6.65
C ASP A 76 6.42 -2.45 -6.90
N GLY A 77 6.28 -3.76 -7.16
CA GLY A 77 4.97 -4.38 -7.31
C GLY A 77 4.15 -4.40 -6.01
N ALA A 78 4.81 -4.50 -4.86
CA ALA A 78 4.16 -4.37 -3.55
C ALA A 78 3.63 -2.96 -3.32
N ILE A 79 4.41 -1.93 -3.65
CA ILE A 79 3.99 -0.52 -3.61
C ILE A 79 2.78 -0.33 -4.53
N GLY A 80 2.85 -0.82 -5.77
CA GLY A 80 1.74 -0.75 -6.72
C GLY A 80 0.46 -1.43 -6.21
N LEU A 81 0.58 -2.57 -5.53
CA LEU A 81 -0.55 -3.25 -4.89
C LEU A 81 -1.18 -2.39 -3.78
N LEU A 82 -0.36 -1.78 -2.93
CA LEU A 82 -0.84 -0.90 -1.85
C LEU A 82 -1.57 0.34 -2.42
N VAL A 83 -1.04 0.95 -3.48
CA VAL A 83 -1.72 2.04 -4.20
C VAL A 83 -3.07 1.57 -4.74
N GLY A 84 -3.10 0.40 -5.40
CA GLY A 84 -4.35 -0.18 -5.93
C GLY A 84 -5.39 -0.45 -4.84
N LEU A 85 -4.98 -0.97 -3.69
CA LEU A 85 -5.85 -1.21 -2.54
C LEU A 85 -6.40 0.09 -1.93
N CYS A 86 -5.61 1.17 -1.90
CA CYS A 86 -6.07 2.47 -1.46
C CYS A 86 -7.10 3.09 -2.42
N LEU A 87 -6.95 2.86 -3.72
CA LEU A 87 -7.89 3.33 -4.75
C LEU A 87 -9.20 2.53 -4.76
N SER A 88 -9.19 1.27 -4.33
CA SER A 88 -10.38 0.40 -4.34
C SER A 88 -11.30 0.56 -3.12
N ARG A 89 -11.05 1.53 -2.25
CA ARG A 89 -11.72 1.69 -0.94
C ARG A 89 -12.58 2.93 -0.83
#